data_AF-A0A7S2SP66-F1
#
_entry.id   AF-A0A7S2SP66-F1
#
_cell.length_a   1.000
_cell.length_b   1.000
_cell.length_c   1.000
_cell.angle_alpha   90.00
_cell.angle_beta   90.00
_cell.angle_gamma   90.00
#
_symmetry.space_group_name_H-M   'P 1'
#
loop_
_entity.id
_entity.type
_entity.pdbx_description
1 polymer ?
#
loop_
_entity_poly.entity_id
_entity_poly.type
_entity_poly.pdbx_seq_one_letter_code
_entity_poly.pdbx_strand_id
1 'polypeptide(L)'
;RIVVDACTEYEKKMRRNVYQTPKSYLSFIETFKVEYQKKLGQLNEKESRISLGLEKLIQGAADVEQLKIILAEEQEKLAKATTETNRMIGDLETKSLEAKKENDKVNLIKADCEQDAKRIQSEKEACEQDLANAQPFLDEAENAIKSIKPAHINEVKKLAKPSDIIKLVFDGVLILFKEKLNTVKECSLTVKKQSITFIEPSYTFAQK
;
A
#
# COMPACT_ATOMS: atom_id res chain seq x y z
N ARG A 1 -63.33 51.05 -71.02
CA ARG A 1 -64.13 52.30 -70.93
C ARG A 1 -63.64 53.19 -69.79
N ILE A 2 -63.51 52.66 -68.57
CA ILE A 2 -63.03 53.39 -67.37
C ILE A 2 -61.89 54.41 -67.62
N VAL A 3 -60.78 54.00 -68.25
CA VAL A 3 -59.63 54.91 -68.45
C VAL A 3 -59.92 56.01 -69.47
N VAL A 4 -60.71 55.72 -70.51
CA VAL A 4 -61.08 56.70 -71.53
C VAL A 4 -62.04 57.75 -70.93
N ASP A 5 -62.99 57.29 -70.11
CA ASP A 5 -63.92 58.18 -69.40
C ASP A 5 -63.17 59.11 -68.44
N ALA A 6 -62.13 58.60 -67.75
CA ALA A 6 -61.25 59.37 -66.90
C ALA A 6 -60.41 60.41 -67.68
N CYS A 7 -59.94 60.10 -68.90
CA CYS A 7 -59.25 61.08 -69.75
C CYS A 7 -60.17 62.25 -70.13
N THR A 8 -61.44 61.97 -70.48
CA THR A 8 -62.42 63.01 -70.79
C THR A 8 -62.76 63.87 -69.58
N GLU A 9 -62.85 63.26 -68.39
CA GLU A 9 -63.06 64.00 -67.14
C GLU A 9 -61.87 64.90 -66.80
N TYR A 10 -60.65 64.39 -66.99
CA TYR A 10 -59.41 65.12 -66.76
C TYR A 10 -59.29 66.35 -67.67
N GLU A 11 -59.62 66.21 -68.96
CA GLU A 11 -59.65 67.33 -69.90
C GLU A 11 -60.65 68.41 -69.47
N LYS A 12 -61.86 68.00 -69.06
CA LYS A 12 -62.90 68.95 -68.59
C LYS A 12 -62.45 69.74 -67.36
N LYS A 13 -61.78 69.10 -66.40
CA LYS A 13 -61.37 69.71 -65.12
C LYS A 13 -60.08 70.52 -65.24
N MET A 14 -59.07 69.97 -65.89
CA MET A 14 -57.70 70.52 -65.92
C MET A 14 -57.36 71.25 -67.22
N ARG A 15 -58.25 71.23 -68.22
CA ARG A 15 -58.03 71.79 -69.57
C ARG A 15 -56.74 71.27 -70.22
N ARG A 16 -56.34 70.03 -69.89
CA ARG A 16 -55.16 69.34 -70.42
C ARG A 16 -55.58 68.04 -71.08
N ASN A 17 -55.13 67.84 -72.31
CA ASN A 17 -55.50 66.67 -73.11
C ASN A 17 -54.55 65.51 -72.79
N VAL A 18 -55.11 64.36 -72.45
CA VAL A 18 -54.38 63.09 -72.26
C VAL A 18 -55.04 62.05 -73.14
N TYR A 19 -54.23 61.29 -73.87
CA TYR A 19 -54.73 60.35 -74.87
C TYR A 19 -54.43 58.92 -74.46
N GLN A 20 -55.48 58.09 -74.42
CA GLN A 20 -55.32 56.64 -74.33
C GLN A 20 -55.25 56.06 -75.74
N THR A 21 -54.11 55.47 -76.09
CA THR A 21 -53.92 54.80 -77.38
C THR A 21 -53.80 53.29 -77.19
N PRO A 22 -54.12 52.46 -78.21
CA PRO A 22 -53.86 51.02 -78.14
C PRO A 22 -52.41 50.68 -77.78
N LYS A 23 -51.44 51.51 -78.20
CA LYS A 23 -50.02 51.38 -77.84
C LYS A 23 -49.77 51.49 -76.34
N SER A 24 -50.43 52.41 -75.64
CA SER A 24 -50.35 52.54 -74.18
C SER A 24 -50.90 51.29 -73.47
N TYR A 25 -51.98 50.70 -74.00
CA TYR A 25 -52.54 49.47 -73.44
C TYR A 25 -51.63 48.25 -73.64
N LEU A 26 -51.02 48.10 -74.82
CA LEU A 26 -50.05 47.03 -75.09
C LEU A 26 -48.80 47.16 -74.20
N SER A 27 -48.30 48.39 -74.03
CA SER A 27 -47.19 48.67 -73.10
C SER A 27 -47.56 48.34 -71.65
N PHE A 28 -48.79 48.63 -71.21
CA PHE A 28 -49.27 48.23 -69.89
C PHE A 28 -49.29 46.72 -69.70
N ILE A 29 -49.79 45.96 -70.68
CA ILE A 29 -49.79 44.48 -70.61
C ILE A 29 -48.37 43.94 -70.49
N GLU A 30 -47.43 44.50 -71.24
CA GLU A 30 -46.03 44.09 -71.21
C GLU A 30 -45.39 44.37 -69.83
N THR A 31 -45.55 45.59 -69.29
CA THR A 31 -45.08 45.92 -67.95
C THR A 31 -45.74 45.08 -66.86
N PHE A 32 -47.03 44.81 -66.98
CA PHE A 32 -47.76 43.95 -66.04
C PHE A 32 -47.22 42.52 -66.04
N LYS A 33 -46.95 41.94 -67.22
CA LYS A 33 -46.35 40.61 -67.33
C LYS A 33 -45.00 40.54 -66.62
N VAL A 34 -44.15 41.56 -66.81
CA VAL A 34 -42.82 41.63 -66.17
C VAL A 34 -42.95 41.73 -64.65
N GLU A 35 -43.77 42.65 -64.14
CA GLU A 35 -43.95 42.80 -62.68
C GLU A 35 -44.63 41.58 -62.04
N TYR A 36 -45.57 40.94 -62.75
CA TYR A 36 -46.20 39.71 -62.28
C TYR A 36 -45.17 38.58 -62.14
N GLN A 37 -44.32 38.37 -63.15
CA GLN A 37 -43.25 37.37 -63.09
C GLN A 37 -42.27 37.65 -61.94
N LYS A 38 -41.92 38.92 -61.72
CA LYS A 38 -41.07 39.33 -60.60
C LYS A 38 -41.71 39.02 -59.26
N LYS A 39 -43.00 39.33 -59.08
CA LYS A 39 -43.72 39.04 -57.83
C LYS A 39 -43.94 37.55 -57.60
N LEU A 40 -44.21 36.79 -58.66
CA LEU A 40 -44.29 35.33 -58.58
C LEU A 40 -42.95 34.73 -58.16
N GLY A 41 -41.84 35.19 -58.74
CA GLY A 41 -40.49 34.75 -58.33
C GLY A 41 -40.20 35.05 -56.85
N GLN A 42 -40.55 36.25 -56.37
CA GLN A 42 -40.42 36.60 -54.95
C GLN A 42 -41.28 35.73 -54.03
N LEU A 43 -42.49 35.35 -54.47
CA LEU A 43 -43.38 34.49 -53.69
C LEU A 43 -42.82 33.07 -53.62
N ASN A 44 -42.39 32.51 -54.75
CA ASN A 44 -41.80 31.17 -54.82
C ASN A 44 -40.53 31.06 -53.96
N GLU A 45 -39.69 32.11 -53.95
CA GLU A 45 -38.50 32.13 -53.09
C GLU A 45 -38.88 32.13 -51.60
N LYS A 46 -39.89 32.91 -51.21
CA LYS A 46 -40.38 32.92 -49.82
C LYS A 46 -40.97 31.58 -49.42
N GLU A 47 -41.78 30.98 -50.29
CA GLU A 47 -42.36 29.65 -50.08
C GLU A 47 -41.26 28.61 -49.88
N SER A 48 -40.27 28.57 -50.78
CA SER A 48 -39.14 27.64 -50.69
C SER A 48 -38.38 27.78 -49.37
N ARG A 49 -38.11 29.02 -48.91
CA ARG A 49 -37.45 29.27 -47.61
C ARG A 49 -38.30 28.79 -46.43
N ILE A 50 -39.61 29.01 -46.46
CA ILE A 50 -40.52 28.56 -45.40
C ILE A 50 -40.57 27.02 -45.37
N SER A 51 -40.73 26.38 -46.52
CA SER A 51 -40.78 24.92 -46.64
C SER A 51 -39.49 24.29 -46.12
N LEU A 52 -38.32 24.82 -46.50
CA LEU A 52 -37.03 24.36 -45.99
C LEU A 52 -36.90 24.58 -44.47
N GLY A 53 -37.35 25.73 -43.96
CA GLY A 53 -37.34 26.02 -42.53
C GLY A 53 -38.21 25.03 -41.74
N LEU A 54 -39.41 24.73 -42.23
CA LEU A 54 -40.32 23.76 -41.63
C LEU A 54 -39.72 22.35 -41.64
N GLU A 55 -39.13 21.93 -42.76
CA GLU A 55 -38.44 20.63 -42.85
C GLU A 55 -37.34 20.51 -41.80
N LYS A 56 -36.51 21.55 -41.64
CA LYS A 56 -35.44 21.57 -40.63
C LYS A 56 -35.95 21.58 -39.20
N LEU A 57 -37.07 22.26 -38.93
CA LEU A 57 -37.69 22.23 -37.60
C LEU A 57 -38.24 20.83 -37.27
N ILE A 58 -38.87 20.16 -38.24
CA ILE A 58 -39.37 18.79 -38.07
C ILE A 58 -38.19 17.83 -37.83
N GLN A 59 -37.12 17.95 -38.61
CA GLN A 59 -35.91 17.15 -38.42
C GLN A 59 -35.30 17.37 -37.03
N GLY A 60 -35.10 18.62 -36.61
CA GLY A 60 -34.55 18.94 -35.29
C GLY A 60 -35.43 18.45 -34.15
N ALA A 61 -36.76 18.47 -34.30
CA ALA A 61 -37.67 17.89 -33.31
C ALA A 61 -37.51 16.37 -33.18
N ALA A 62 -37.35 15.67 -34.30
CA ALA A 62 -37.09 14.22 -34.31
C ALA A 62 -35.74 13.89 -33.66
N ASP A 63 -34.68 14.64 -33.97
CA ASP A 63 -33.35 14.47 -33.39
C ASP A 63 -33.37 14.67 -31.86
N VAL A 64 -34.09 15.70 -31.39
CA VAL A 64 -34.26 15.96 -29.95
C VAL A 64 -34.98 14.80 -29.26
N GLU A 65 -35.99 14.22 -29.90
CA GLU A 65 -36.72 13.09 -29.31
C GLU A 65 -35.83 11.83 -29.22
N GLN A 66 -34.99 11.57 -30.23
CA GLN A 66 -33.99 10.50 -30.16
C GLN A 66 -32.96 10.75 -29.05
N LEU A 67 -32.48 12.00 -28.91
CA LEU A 67 -31.54 12.35 -27.85
C LEU A 67 -32.12 12.16 -26.44
N LYS A 68 -33.43 12.39 -26.25
CA LYS A 68 -34.10 12.11 -24.96
C LYS A 68 -34.08 10.62 -24.61
N ILE A 69 -34.29 9.74 -25.60
CA ILE A 69 -34.25 8.29 -25.39
C ILE A 69 -32.84 7.87 -24.97
N ILE A 70 -31.83 8.31 -25.73
CA ILE A 70 -30.41 8.02 -25.42
C ILE A 70 -30.05 8.54 -24.02
N LEU A 71 -30.49 9.75 -23.67
CA LEU A 71 -30.23 10.34 -22.37
C LEU A 71 -30.84 9.52 -21.23
N ALA A 72 -32.06 9.01 -21.40
CA ALA A 72 -32.71 8.16 -20.41
C ALA A 72 -31.93 6.85 -20.19
N GLU A 73 -31.47 6.21 -21.27
CA GLU A 73 -30.64 4.99 -21.18
C GLU A 73 -29.30 5.26 -20.48
N GLU A 74 -28.63 6.36 -20.81
CA GLU A 74 -27.36 6.74 -20.17
C GLU A 74 -27.54 7.13 -18.70
N GLN A 75 -28.66 7.75 -18.32
CA GLN A 75 -28.98 8.01 -16.92
C GLN A 75 -29.14 6.72 -16.12
N GLU A 76 -29.78 5.69 -16.69
CA GLU A 76 -29.90 4.38 -16.03
C GLU A 76 -28.53 3.70 -15.85
N LYS A 77 -27.68 3.73 -16.89
CA LYS A 77 -26.31 3.21 -16.80
C LYS A 77 -25.49 3.95 -15.75
N LEU A 78 -25.59 5.28 -15.71
CA LEU A 78 -24.90 6.11 -14.72
C LEU A 78 -25.38 5.79 -13.30
N ALA A 79 -26.69 5.61 -13.09
CA ALA A 79 -27.24 5.23 -11.79
C ALA A 79 -26.68 3.87 -11.32
N LYS A 80 -26.67 2.86 -12.21
CA LYS A 80 -26.09 1.54 -11.90
C LYS A 80 -24.61 1.64 -11.55
N ALA A 81 -23.81 2.31 -12.39
CA ALA A 81 -22.38 2.50 -12.14
C ALA A 81 -22.13 3.25 -10.80
N THR A 82 -22.96 4.24 -10.48
CA THR A 82 -22.87 4.98 -9.21
C THR A 82 -23.16 4.07 -8.01
N THR A 83 -24.19 3.22 -8.10
CA THR A 83 -24.50 2.27 -7.02
C THR A 83 -23.40 1.22 -6.81
N GLU A 84 -22.82 0.70 -7.90
CA GLU A 84 -21.70 -0.24 -7.83
C GLU A 84 -20.45 0.41 -7.25
N THR A 85 -20.16 1.65 -7.66
CA THR A 85 -19.03 2.44 -7.13
C THR A 85 -19.21 2.69 -5.62
N ASN A 86 -20.40 3.10 -5.19
CA ASN A 86 -20.68 3.30 -3.76
C ASN A 86 -20.53 2.01 -2.95
N ARG A 87 -20.97 0.87 -3.50
CA ARG A 87 -20.76 -0.45 -2.87
C ARG A 87 -19.27 -0.76 -2.73
N MET A 88 -18.49 -0.56 -3.80
CA MET A 88 -17.05 -0.80 -3.78
C MET A 88 -16.34 0.10 -2.77
N ILE A 89 -16.75 1.36 -2.62
CA ILE A 89 -16.21 2.27 -1.60
C ILE A 89 -16.49 1.72 -0.20
N GLY A 90 -17.72 1.28 0.09
CA GLY A 90 -18.04 0.67 1.39
C GLY A 90 -17.22 -0.60 1.68
N ASP A 91 -17.03 -1.46 0.68
CA ASP A 91 -16.19 -2.66 0.81
C ASP A 91 -14.71 -2.31 1.03
N LEU A 92 -14.21 -1.23 0.41
CA LEU A 92 -12.84 -0.77 0.62
C LEU A 92 -12.65 -0.15 2.00
N GLU A 93 -13.63 0.62 2.50
CA GLU A 93 -13.58 1.19 3.85
C GLU A 93 -13.54 0.11 4.93
N THR A 94 -14.40 -0.91 4.81
CA THR A 94 -14.41 -2.05 5.75
C THR A 94 -13.08 -2.80 5.73
N LYS A 95 -12.57 -3.17 4.55
CA LYS A 95 -11.28 -3.85 4.40
C LYS A 95 -10.11 -2.99 4.89
N SER A 96 -10.13 -1.68 4.65
CA SER A 96 -9.10 -0.77 5.14
C SER A 96 -9.09 -0.71 6.66
N LEU A 97 -10.26 -0.71 7.29
CA LEU A 97 -10.40 -0.67 8.75
C LEU A 97 -9.96 -1.99 9.40
N GLU A 98 -10.25 -3.13 8.77
CA GLU A 98 -9.72 -4.44 9.17
C GLU A 98 -8.20 -4.52 9.02
N ALA A 99 -7.66 -4.09 7.87
CA ALA A 99 -6.23 -4.05 7.62
C ALA A 99 -5.50 -3.15 8.63
N LYS A 100 -6.09 -2.00 9.00
CA LYS A 100 -5.53 -1.11 10.02
C LYS A 100 -5.51 -1.78 11.40
N LYS A 101 -6.60 -2.44 11.81
CA LYS A 101 -6.64 -3.19 13.08
C LYS A 101 -5.57 -4.28 13.13
N GLU A 102 -5.36 -5.00 12.04
CA GLU A 102 -4.34 -6.04 11.98
C GLU A 102 -2.92 -5.46 11.99
N ASN A 103 -2.70 -4.36 11.26
CA ASN A 103 -1.43 -3.63 11.28
C ASN A 103 -1.09 -3.13 12.70
N ASP A 104 -2.06 -2.57 13.42
CA ASP A 104 -1.88 -2.11 14.80
C ASP A 104 -1.48 -3.28 15.74
N LYS A 105 -2.10 -4.46 15.60
CA LYS A 105 -1.70 -5.66 16.35
C LYS A 105 -0.29 -6.13 16.01
N VAL A 106 0.04 -6.18 14.72
CA VAL A 106 1.37 -6.62 14.26
C VAL A 106 2.45 -5.66 14.74
N ASN A 107 2.18 -4.35 14.76
CA ASN A 107 3.13 -3.36 15.29
C ASN A 107 3.39 -3.55 16.79
N LEU A 108 2.37 -3.89 17.58
CA LEU A 108 2.56 -4.22 18.99
C LEU A 108 3.46 -5.45 19.17
N ILE A 109 3.16 -6.54 18.47
CA ILE A 109 3.96 -7.77 18.52
C ILE A 109 5.40 -7.49 18.06
N LYS A 110 5.58 -6.69 17.01
CA LYS A 110 6.89 -6.29 16.52
C LYS A 110 7.70 -5.55 17.58
N ALA A 111 7.06 -4.60 18.28
CA ALA A 111 7.73 -3.86 19.35
C ALA A 111 8.17 -4.78 20.50
N ASP A 112 7.31 -5.73 20.91
CA ASP A 112 7.64 -6.73 21.93
C ASP A 112 8.80 -7.64 21.49
N CYS A 113 8.76 -8.15 20.25
CA CYS A 113 9.84 -8.96 19.69
C CYS A 113 11.17 -8.17 19.58
N GLU A 114 11.13 -6.89 19.22
CA GLU A 114 12.31 -6.03 19.19
C GLU A 114 12.90 -5.81 20.60
N GLN A 115 12.05 -5.70 21.62
CA GLN A 115 12.49 -5.60 23.01
C GLN A 115 13.15 -6.90 23.49
N ASP A 116 12.52 -8.05 23.22
CA ASP A 116 13.07 -9.35 23.57
C ASP A 116 14.38 -9.64 22.82
N ALA A 117 14.47 -9.30 21.54
CA ALA A 117 15.70 -9.43 20.78
C ALA A 117 16.85 -8.62 21.40
N LYS A 118 16.58 -7.38 21.83
CA LYS A 118 17.58 -6.56 22.54
C LYS A 118 18.00 -7.17 23.88
N ARG A 119 17.05 -7.71 24.64
CA ARG A 119 17.34 -8.38 25.92
C ARG A 119 18.23 -9.61 25.72
N ILE A 120 17.85 -10.50 24.79
CA ILE A 120 18.62 -11.70 24.46
C ILE A 120 20.02 -11.34 23.96
N GLN A 121 20.13 -10.30 23.14
CA GLN A 121 21.43 -9.83 22.65
C GLN A 121 22.33 -9.36 23.80
N SER A 122 21.79 -8.60 24.75
CA SER A 122 22.54 -8.15 25.94
C SER A 122 22.96 -9.33 26.84
N GLU A 123 22.07 -10.31 27.05
CA GLU A 123 22.37 -11.51 27.83
C GLU A 123 23.46 -12.35 27.15
N LYS A 124 23.38 -12.49 25.82
CA LYS A 124 24.39 -13.19 25.02
C LYS A 124 25.75 -12.52 25.13
N GLU A 125 25.82 -11.20 24.99
CA GLU A 125 27.07 -10.45 25.09
C GLU A 125 27.72 -10.60 26.48
N ALA A 126 26.93 -10.59 27.56
CA ALA A 126 27.42 -10.83 28.91
C ALA A 126 28.00 -12.25 29.07
N CYS A 127 27.28 -13.27 28.60
CA CYS A 127 27.74 -14.66 28.64
C CYS A 127 29.01 -14.88 27.80
N GLU A 128 29.11 -14.26 26.62
CA GLU A 128 30.32 -14.36 25.77
C GLU A 128 31.53 -13.70 26.42
N GLN A 129 31.34 -12.59 27.16
CA GLN A 129 32.42 -11.98 27.95
C GLN A 129 32.88 -12.89 29.09
N ASP A 130 31.94 -13.47 29.84
CA ASP A 130 32.28 -14.40 30.93
C ASP A 130 33.00 -15.65 30.40
N LEU A 131 32.55 -16.19 29.26
CA LEU A 131 33.22 -17.29 28.58
C LEU A 131 34.63 -16.90 28.14
N ALA A 132 34.81 -15.72 27.55
CA ALA A 132 36.12 -15.23 27.12
C ALA A 132 37.09 -15.05 28.30
N ASN A 133 36.58 -14.62 29.46
CA ASN A 133 37.36 -14.53 30.69
C ASN A 133 37.73 -15.90 31.27
N ALA A 134 36.84 -16.89 31.16
CA ALA A 134 37.05 -18.24 31.69
C ALA A 134 37.97 -19.10 30.79
N GLN A 135 37.91 -18.92 29.46
CA GLN A 135 38.67 -19.69 28.47
C GLN A 135 40.19 -19.76 28.75
N PRO A 136 40.91 -18.66 29.06
CA PRO A 136 42.36 -18.75 29.30
C PRO A 136 42.71 -19.61 30.52
N PHE A 137 41.90 -19.61 31.58
CA PHE A 137 42.13 -20.45 32.76
C PHE A 137 41.90 -21.93 32.44
N LEU A 138 40.93 -22.24 31.58
CA LEU A 138 40.68 -23.60 31.12
C LEU A 138 41.83 -24.11 30.24
N ASP A 139 42.29 -23.29 29.28
CA ASP A 139 43.39 -23.63 28.39
C ASP A 139 44.71 -23.82 29.18
N GLU A 140 44.96 -22.97 30.18
CA GLU A 140 46.09 -23.12 31.11
C GLU A 140 46.00 -24.44 31.89
N ALA A 141 44.84 -24.76 32.45
CA ALA A 141 44.61 -26.02 33.16
C ALA A 141 44.78 -27.24 32.25
N GLU A 142 44.28 -27.20 31.02
CA GLU A 142 44.42 -28.30 30.05
C GLU A 142 45.89 -28.51 29.64
N ASN A 143 46.63 -27.43 29.44
CA ASN A 143 48.08 -27.49 29.17
C ASN A 143 48.86 -28.06 30.36
N ALA A 144 48.50 -27.67 31.58
CA ALA A 144 49.09 -28.23 32.80
C ALA A 144 48.83 -29.75 32.90
N ILE A 145 47.61 -30.21 32.61
CA ILE A 145 47.27 -31.64 32.61
C ILE A 145 48.06 -32.40 31.53
N LYS A 146 48.19 -31.85 30.31
CA LYS A 146 49.00 -32.45 29.23
C LYS A 146 50.46 -32.66 29.62
N SER A 147 50.99 -31.87 30.55
CA SER A 147 52.35 -32.04 31.08
C SER A 147 52.51 -33.26 32.03
N ILE A 148 51.40 -33.79 32.56
CA ILE A 148 51.41 -34.93 33.48
C ILE A 148 51.54 -36.24 32.70
N LYS A 149 52.73 -36.85 32.81
CA LYS A 149 53.01 -38.17 32.23
C LYS A 149 52.52 -39.30 33.16
N PRO A 150 52.12 -40.47 32.62
CA PRO A 150 51.72 -41.64 33.41
C PRO A 150 52.77 -42.10 34.43
N ALA A 151 54.05 -41.84 34.18
CA ALA A 151 55.14 -42.13 35.12
C ALA A 151 54.97 -41.39 36.46
N HIS A 152 54.58 -40.11 36.45
CA HIS A 152 54.39 -39.31 37.66
C HIS A 152 53.23 -39.82 38.52
N ILE A 153 52.16 -40.31 37.89
CA ILE A 153 51.02 -40.90 38.60
C ILE A 153 51.42 -42.23 39.25
N ASN A 154 52.22 -43.04 38.55
CA ASN A 154 52.75 -44.30 39.10
C ASN A 154 53.69 -44.09 40.28
N GLU A 155 54.44 -42.98 40.32
CA GLU A 155 55.28 -42.61 41.47
C GLU A 155 54.42 -42.26 42.69
N VAL A 156 53.37 -41.44 42.52
CA VAL A 156 52.45 -41.08 43.59
C VAL A 156 51.73 -42.31 44.16
N LYS A 157 51.37 -43.28 43.32
CA LYS A 157 50.73 -44.55 43.75
C LYS A 157 51.66 -45.43 44.60
N LYS A 158 52.99 -45.34 44.41
CA LYS A 158 53.99 -46.15 45.15
C LYS A 158 54.36 -45.56 46.52
N LEU A 159 53.97 -44.32 46.82
CA LEU A 159 54.26 -43.69 48.10
C LEU A 159 53.40 -44.32 49.22
N ALA A 160 54.05 -44.99 50.18
CA ALA A 160 53.37 -45.61 51.32
C ALA A 160 52.66 -44.60 52.24
N LYS A 161 53.16 -43.35 52.32
CA LYS A 161 52.54 -42.24 53.05
C LYS A 161 52.70 -40.93 52.25
N PRO A 162 51.74 -40.58 51.38
CA PRO A 162 51.81 -39.33 50.62
C PRO A 162 51.71 -38.11 51.55
N SER A 163 52.27 -36.98 51.12
CA SER A 163 52.21 -35.72 51.85
C SER A 163 50.78 -35.19 51.91
N ASP A 164 50.48 -34.37 52.91
CA ASP A 164 49.12 -33.85 53.14
C ASP A 164 48.60 -33.00 51.97
N ILE A 165 49.50 -32.34 51.22
CA ILE A 165 49.17 -31.59 50.01
C ILE A 165 48.65 -32.51 48.90
N ILE A 166 49.28 -33.67 48.70
CA ILE A 166 48.86 -34.63 47.67
C ILE A 166 47.47 -35.18 48.01
N LYS A 167 47.23 -35.52 49.28
CA LYS A 167 45.92 -36.01 49.73
C LYS A 167 44.82 -34.97 49.48
N LEU A 168 45.08 -33.70 49.80
CA LEU A 168 44.15 -32.60 49.58
C LEU A 168 43.79 -32.40 48.09
N VAL A 169 44.78 -32.48 47.18
CA VAL A 169 44.53 -32.35 45.74
C VAL A 169 43.66 -33.49 45.23
N PHE A 170 43.96 -34.74 45.62
CA PHE A 170 43.17 -35.89 45.20
C PHE A 170 41.77 -35.92 45.82
N ASP A 171 41.57 -35.37 47.01
CA ASP A 171 40.23 -35.16 47.57
C ASP A 171 39.41 -34.17 46.74
N GLY A 172 40.04 -33.09 46.24
CA GLY A 172 39.42 -32.18 45.28
C GLY A 172 39.03 -32.88 43.97
N VAL A 173 39.86 -33.78 43.47
CA VAL A 173 39.55 -34.62 42.30
C VAL A 173 38.37 -35.56 42.60
N LEU A 174 38.36 -36.26 43.74
CA LEU A 174 37.24 -37.13 44.12
C LEU A 174 35.91 -36.37 44.20
N ILE A 175 35.91 -35.12 44.68
CA ILE A 175 34.73 -34.25 44.70
C ILE A 175 34.26 -33.93 43.27
N LEU A 176 35.18 -33.54 42.37
CA LEU A 176 34.85 -33.22 40.97
C LEU A 176 34.31 -34.45 40.21
N PHE A 177 34.83 -35.64 40.50
CA PHE A 177 34.38 -36.91 39.92
C PHE A 177 33.18 -37.54 40.65
N LYS A 178 32.67 -36.90 41.72
CA LYS A 178 31.52 -37.38 42.54
C LYS A 178 31.71 -38.77 43.16
N GLU A 179 32.93 -39.08 43.58
CA GLU A 179 33.27 -40.34 44.23
C GLU A 179 33.01 -40.33 45.74
N LYS A 180 33.09 -41.51 46.38
CA LYS A 180 32.84 -41.65 47.83
C LYS A 180 33.90 -40.92 48.65
N LEU A 181 33.45 -40.22 49.70
CA LEU A 181 34.30 -39.48 50.65
C LEU A 181 34.09 -40.01 52.07
N ASN A 182 35.09 -39.84 52.93
CA ASN A 182 34.99 -40.11 54.36
C ASN A 182 34.08 -39.06 55.04
N THR A 183 33.47 -39.43 56.16
CA THR A 183 32.64 -38.53 56.97
C THR A 183 33.51 -37.40 57.54
N VAL A 184 32.99 -36.17 57.49
CA VAL A 184 33.71 -34.95 57.90
C VAL A 184 34.16 -35.04 59.37
N LYS A 185 35.47 -35.05 59.57
CA LYS A 185 36.14 -35.00 60.89
C LYS A 185 37.27 -33.99 60.84
N GLU A 186 37.49 -33.26 61.94
CA GLU A 186 38.54 -32.25 62.03
C GLU A 186 39.91 -32.92 62.19
N CYS A 187 40.88 -32.51 61.36
CA CYS A 187 42.25 -33.01 61.36
C CYS A 187 43.22 -31.86 61.03
N SER A 188 44.39 -31.84 61.66
CA SER A 188 45.43 -30.85 61.36
C SER A 188 46.25 -31.30 60.14
N LEU A 189 46.24 -30.53 59.05
CA LEU A 189 47.05 -30.78 57.86
C LEU A 189 48.25 -29.82 57.82
N THR A 190 49.40 -30.31 57.33
CA THR A 190 50.59 -29.46 57.15
C THR A 190 50.79 -29.14 55.66
N VAL A 191 50.53 -27.88 55.29
CA VAL A 191 50.70 -27.38 53.92
C VAL A 191 51.73 -26.25 53.93
N LYS A 192 52.77 -26.34 53.09
CA LYS A 192 53.86 -25.34 52.99
C LYS A 192 54.43 -24.89 54.36
N LYS A 193 54.62 -25.84 55.30
CA LYS A 193 55.14 -25.61 56.68
C LYS A 193 54.23 -24.78 57.60
N GLN A 194 52.96 -24.61 57.25
CA GLN A 194 51.93 -24.02 58.12
C GLN A 194 50.91 -25.10 58.49
N SER A 195 50.52 -25.14 59.76
CA SER A 195 49.48 -26.04 60.26
C SER A 195 48.11 -25.39 60.08
N ILE A 196 47.26 -26.02 59.28
CA ILE A 196 45.88 -25.60 59.05
C ILE A 196 44.93 -26.64 59.65
N THR A 197 43.88 -26.20 60.33
CA THR A 197 42.79 -27.07 60.75
C THR A 197 41.89 -27.31 59.55
N PHE A 198 41.76 -28.56 59.11
CA PHE A 198 40.98 -28.93 57.92
C PHE A 198 40.25 -30.27 58.13
N ILE A 199 39.67 -30.83 57.06
CA ILE A 199 38.92 -32.08 57.07
C ILE A 199 39.87 -33.28 56.92
N GLU A 200 39.54 -34.41 57.55
CA GLU A 200 40.21 -35.69 57.36
C GLU A 200 40.27 -36.09 55.87
N PRO A 201 41.47 -36.37 55.33
CA PRO A 201 41.59 -36.69 53.92
C PRO A 201 40.92 -38.01 53.53
N SER A 202 40.30 -38.04 52.36
CA SER A 202 39.60 -39.20 51.78
C SER A 202 40.43 -39.98 50.76
N TYR A 203 41.74 -39.71 50.72
CA TYR A 203 42.70 -40.25 49.75
C TYR A 203 42.66 -41.78 49.56
N THR A 204 42.21 -42.55 50.56
CA THR A 204 42.05 -44.01 50.45
C THR A 204 41.13 -44.42 49.30
N PHE A 205 40.14 -43.59 48.94
CA PHE A 205 39.25 -43.84 47.80
C PHE A 205 39.88 -43.49 46.44
N ALA A 206 40.88 -42.60 46.42
CA ALA A 206 41.62 -42.21 45.21
C ALA A 206 42.72 -43.21 44.79
N GLN A 207 43.00 -44.23 45.62
CA GLN A 207 44.00 -45.26 45.31
C GLN A 207 43.48 -46.41 44.44
N LYS A 208 42.16 -46.50 44.25
CA LYS A 208 41.49 -47.48 43.38
C LYS A 208 41.61 -47.05 41.93
#